data_AF-L7J986-F1
#
_entry.id   AF-L7J986-F1
#
_cell.length_a   1.000
_cell.length_b   1.000
_cell.length_c   1.000
_cell.angle_alpha   90.00
_cell.angle_beta   90.00
_cell.angle_gamma   90.00
#
_symmetry.space_group_name_H-M   'P 1'
#
loop_
_entity.id
_entity.type
_entity.pdbx_description
1 polymer ?
#
loop_
_entity_poly.entity_id
_entity_poly.type
_entity_poly.pdbx_seq_one_letter_code
_entity_poly.pdbx_strand_id
1 'polypeptide(L)'
;MLALLYSALLVSSAAAEVVLPFGTSTRPTFLQHYRGFTKPAARKMGDQKVMVDWSPQDMAKEYQKTSPDSTHYIYLAYITSDITTAWYYRTAGPREEQQMDSEGRQGDGTNDVSYTTASELASWGPWSWKHIRGWYMVAPGKAQEWHRNQFYAGPRFSDEHPEK
;
A
#
# COMPACT_ATOMS: atom_id res chain seq x y z
N MET A 1 32.67 37.13 27.59
CA MET A 1 31.27 36.71 27.41
C MET A 1 31.21 35.78 26.22
N LEU A 2 31.03 34.49 26.49
CA LEU A 2 31.11 33.41 25.50
C LEU A 2 29.83 33.33 24.66
N ALA A 3 30.02 32.90 23.41
CA ALA A 3 29.05 32.87 22.34
C ALA A 3 28.01 31.74 22.45
N LEU A 4 26.91 31.97 21.71
CA LEU A 4 26.09 30.99 20.97
C LEU A 4 25.45 29.85 21.76
N LEU A 5 24.12 29.80 21.73
CA LEU A 5 23.35 28.58 21.48
C LEU A 5 21.95 28.98 21.00
N TYR A 6 21.86 29.33 19.72
CA TYR A 6 20.61 29.21 18.97
C TYR A 6 20.37 27.70 18.80
N SER A 7 19.61 27.12 19.72
CA SER A 7 19.04 25.80 19.54
C SER A 7 17.99 25.90 18.44
N ALA A 8 18.43 25.72 17.19
CA ALA A 8 17.54 25.27 16.14
C ALA A 8 16.98 23.92 16.59
N LEU A 9 15.76 23.93 17.13
CA LEU A 9 14.96 22.72 17.19
C LEU A 9 14.78 22.28 15.74
N LEU A 10 15.61 21.33 15.32
CA LEU A 10 15.30 20.38 14.27
C LEU A 10 13.95 19.77 14.66
N VAL A 11 12.88 20.31 14.09
CA VAL A 11 11.61 19.61 13.97
C VAL A 11 11.95 18.39 13.13
N SER A 12 12.27 17.30 13.81
CA SER A 12 12.29 15.96 13.22
C SER A 12 10.87 15.71 12.77
N SER A 13 10.58 16.04 11.51
CA SER A 13 9.35 15.63 10.85
C SER A 13 9.47 14.14 10.56
N ALA A 14 9.41 13.32 11.61
CA ALA A 14 9.00 11.94 11.51
C ALA A 14 7.50 11.96 11.20
N ALA A 15 7.14 12.43 9.99
CA ALA A 15 5.84 12.13 9.42
C ALA A 15 5.78 10.61 9.39
N ALA A 16 4.87 10.02 10.16
CA ALA A 16 4.67 8.58 10.17
C ALA A 16 4.56 8.12 8.71
N GLU A 17 5.55 7.35 8.25
CA GLU A 17 5.68 6.92 6.87
C GLU A 17 4.63 5.83 6.60
N VAL A 18 3.37 6.22 6.42
CA VAL A 18 2.31 5.24 6.20
C VAL A 18 2.49 4.63 4.82
N VAL A 19 2.70 3.32 4.82
CA VAL A 19 2.68 2.49 3.62
C VAL A 19 1.31 1.85 3.51
N LEU A 20 0.62 2.11 2.40
CA LEU A 20 -0.62 1.43 2.05
C LEU A 20 -0.30 0.25 1.12
N PRO A 21 -0.44 -0.99 1.59
CA PRO A 21 -0.50 -2.14 0.70
C PRO A 21 -1.85 -2.20 -0.03
N PHE A 22 -1.83 -2.46 -1.33
CA PHE A 22 -3.05 -2.81 -2.07
C PHE A 22 -2.79 -3.89 -3.13
N GLY A 23 -3.67 -4.87 -3.20
CA GLY A 23 -3.56 -6.04 -4.09
C GLY A 23 -4.54 -5.98 -5.25
N THR A 24 -4.08 -6.28 -6.46
CA THR A 24 -4.90 -6.41 -7.68
C THR A 24 -4.24 -7.35 -8.69
N SER A 25 -4.99 -7.92 -9.64
CA SER A 25 -4.42 -8.62 -10.80
C SER A 25 -3.79 -7.69 -11.86
N THR A 26 -3.88 -6.37 -11.68
CA THR A 26 -3.36 -5.38 -12.63
C THR A 26 -1.84 -5.31 -12.63
N ARG A 27 -1.23 -5.43 -13.81
CA ARG A 27 0.23 -5.48 -13.98
C ARG A 27 0.92 -4.12 -13.74
N PRO A 28 2.20 -4.11 -13.31
CA PRO A 28 2.95 -2.88 -13.06
C PRO A 28 3.07 -1.96 -14.28
N THR A 29 3.25 -2.52 -15.47
CA THR A 29 3.34 -1.77 -16.73
C THR A 29 2.07 -0.99 -17.04
N PHE A 30 0.91 -1.51 -16.65
CA PHE A 30 -0.37 -0.81 -16.79
C PHE A 30 -0.44 0.40 -15.86
N LEU A 31 -0.13 0.22 -14.57
CA LEU A 31 -0.12 1.33 -13.62
C LEU A 31 0.94 2.38 -14.00
N GLN A 32 2.11 1.96 -14.48
CA GLN A 32 3.14 2.86 -14.99
C GLN A 32 2.61 3.70 -16.17
N HIS A 33 1.92 3.08 -17.13
CA HIS A 33 1.30 3.78 -18.27
C HIS A 33 0.32 4.86 -17.81
N TYR A 34 -0.52 4.57 -16.82
CA TYR A 34 -1.47 5.51 -16.24
C TYR A 34 -0.87 6.43 -15.16
N ARG A 35 0.47 6.41 -15.00
CA ARG A 35 1.21 7.19 -14.00
C ARG A 35 0.78 6.93 -12.56
N GLY A 36 0.29 5.73 -12.27
CA GLY A 36 -0.13 5.28 -10.95
C GLY A 36 -1.53 4.64 -10.95
N PHE A 37 -2.04 4.38 -9.75
CA PHE A 37 -3.42 3.92 -9.53
C PHE A 37 -4.40 5.11 -9.60
N THR A 38 -4.58 5.67 -10.79
CA THR A 38 -5.37 6.88 -11.01
C THR A 38 -6.82 6.56 -11.36
N LYS A 39 -7.74 7.54 -11.30
CA LYS A 39 -9.13 7.36 -11.74
C LYS A 39 -9.23 6.84 -13.19
N PRO A 40 -8.44 7.34 -14.17
CA PRO A 40 -8.34 6.73 -15.49
C PRO A 40 -7.87 5.27 -15.48
N ALA A 41 -6.87 4.93 -14.65
CA ALA A 41 -6.41 3.55 -14.50
C ALA A 41 -7.55 2.65 -14.00
N ALA A 42 -8.21 3.03 -12.91
CA ALA A 42 -9.31 2.28 -12.30
C ALA A 42 -10.45 1.99 -13.30
N ARG A 43 -10.83 2.96 -14.13
CA ARG A 43 -11.86 2.77 -15.18
C ARG A 43 -11.46 1.78 -16.27
N LYS A 44 -10.16 1.50 -16.41
CA LYS A 44 -9.58 0.68 -17.49
C LYS A 44 -9.03 -0.65 -16.99
N MET A 45 -8.99 -0.87 -15.68
CA MET A 45 -8.60 -2.14 -15.08
C MET A 45 -9.65 -3.22 -15.41
N GLY A 46 -9.19 -4.41 -15.78
CA GLY A 46 -10.07 -5.57 -15.94
C GLY A 46 -10.61 -6.08 -14.60
N ASP A 47 -9.84 -5.87 -13.54
CA ASP A 47 -10.18 -6.23 -12.17
C ASP A 47 -10.62 -4.98 -11.40
N GLN A 48 -11.88 -4.98 -10.97
CA GLN A 48 -12.48 -3.87 -10.25
C GLN A 48 -12.45 -4.08 -8.74
N LYS A 49 -12.00 -5.24 -8.26
CA LYS A 49 -11.93 -5.58 -6.84
C LYS A 49 -10.48 -5.44 -6.38
N VAL A 50 -10.25 -4.63 -5.35
CA VAL A 50 -8.91 -4.35 -4.85
C VAL A 50 -8.85 -4.70 -3.38
N MET A 51 -7.88 -5.52 -3.01
CA MET A 51 -7.63 -5.88 -1.61
C MET A 51 -6.83 -4.76 -0.94
N VAL A 52 -7.26 -4.30 0.22
CA VAL A 52 -6.60 -3.24 1.00
C VAL A 52 -6.56 -3.63 2.47
N ASP A 53 -5.88 -2.83 3.29
CA ASP A 53 -5.84 -2.94 4.76
C ASP A 53 -5.29 -4.26 5.34
N TRP A 54 -4.59 -5.05 4.52
CA TRP A 54 -3.97 -6.32 4.89
C TRP A 54 -2.46 -6.27 4.77
N SER A 55 -1.74 -7.07 5.55
CA SER A 55 -0.30 -7.25 5.34
C SER A 55 -0.04 -7.87 3.96
N PRO A 56 1.06 -7.54 3.27
CA PRO A 56 1.38 -8.17 1.98
C PRO A 56 1.44 -9.70 2.05
N GLN A 57 1.88 -10.24 3.19
CA GLN A 57 1.94 -11.68 3.40
C GLN A 57 0.54 -12.31 3.43
N ASP A 58 -0.41 -11.67 4.10
CA ASP A 58 -1.78 -12.19 4.19
C ASP A 58 -2.54 -11.99 2.87
N MET A 59 -2.31 -10.87 2.17
CA MET A 59 -2.81 -10.69 0.81
C MET A 59 -2.31 -11.80 -0.13
N ALA A 60 -1.04 -12.18 -0.03
CA ALA A 60 -0.46 -13.23 -0.86
C ALA A 60 -1.09 -14.61 -0.56
N LYS A 61 -1.27 -14.95 0.73
CA LYS A 61 -1.96 -16.19 1.13
C LYS A 61 -3.39 -16.23 0.60
N GLU A 62 -4.11 -15.11 0.69
CA GLU A 62 -5.49 -15.03 0.22
C GLU A 62 -5.58 -15.19 -1.30
N TYR A 63 -4.66 -14.59 -2.07
CA TYR A 63 -4.58 -14.82 -3.52
C TYR A 63 -4.24 -16.27 -3.86
N GLN A 64 -3.31 -16.89 -3.14
CA GLN A 64 -2.98 -18.30 -3.33
C GLN A 64 -4.16 -19.23 -3.03
N LYS A 65 -5.04 -18.85 -2.09
CA LYS A 65 -6.24 -19.62 -1.73
C LYS A 65 -7.39 -19.41 -2.73
N THR A 66 -7.68 -18.16 -3.09
CA THR A 66 -8.88 -17.81 -3.86
C THR A 66 -8.68 -17.77 -5.36
N SER A 67 -7.44 -17.55 -5.81
CA SER A 67 -7.08 -17.40 -7.22
C SER A 67 -5.73 -18.09 -7.53
N PRO A 68 -5.58 -19.40 -7.21
CA PRO A 68 -4.28 -20.11 -7.26
C PRO A 68 -3.62 -20.12 -8.64
N ASP A 69 -4.42 -20.06 -9.71
CA ASP A 69 -3.96 -20.12 -11.11
C ASP A 69 -3.73 -18.74 -11.74
N SER A 70 -3.89 -17.66 -10.97
CA SER A 70 -3.74 -16.28 -11.45
C SER A 70 -2.53 -15.59 -10.84
N THR A 71 -1.97 -14.64 -11.60
CA THR A 71 -0.90 -13.76 -11.09
C THR A 71 -1.49 -12.49 -10.52
N HIS A 72 -1.15 -12.17 -9.27
CA HIS A 72 -1.57 -10.97 -8.58
C HIS A 72 -0.36 -10.12 -8.18
N TYR A 73 -0.61 -8.84 -7.97
CA TYR A 73 0.40 -7.85 -7.60
C TYR A 73 -0.05 -7.11 -6.36
N ILE A 74 0.82 -7.06 -5.36
CA ILE A 74 0.59 -6.33 -4.12
C ILE A 74 1.52 -5.12 -4.13
N TYR A 75 0.97 -3.94 -4.35
CA TYR A 75 1.72 -2.69 -4.43
C TYR A 75 1.87 -2.07 -3.06
N LEU A 76 3.03 -1.46 -2.81
CA LEU A 76 3.28 -0.65 -1.61
C LEU A 76 3.29 0.83 -2.00
N ALA A 77 2.22 1.55 -1.68
CA ALA A 77 2.14 2.99 -1.90
C ALA A 77 2.55 3.76 -0.64
N TYR A 78 3.54 4.64 -0.81
CA TYR A 78 3.92 5.60 0.22
C TYR A 78 2.91 6.76 0.25
N ILE A 79 2.37 7.03 1.44
CA ILE A 79 1.46 8.14 1.67
C ILE A 79 2.26 9.36 2.12
N THR A 80 2.25 10.41 1.30
CA THR A 80 3.10 11.61 1.49
C THR A 80 2.38 12.77 2.18
N SER A 81 1.09 12.66 2.51
CA SER A 81 0.31 13.79 3.03
C SER A 81 -0.50 13.40 4.25
N ASP A 82 -0.49 14.28 5.27
CA ASP A 82 -1.26 14.13 6.50
C ASP A 82 -2.76 13.95 6.24
N ILE A 83 -3.27 14.52 5.14
CA ILE A 83 -4.67 14.39 4.70
C ILE A 83 -4.96 12.94 4.30
N THR A 84 -4.08 12.34 3.50
CA THR A 84 -4.21 10.95 3.05
C THR A 84 -3.94 9.98 4.19
N THR A 85 -3.04 10.32 5.13
CA THR A 85 -2.79 9.58 6.36
C THR A 85 -4.00 9.58 7.30
N ALA A 86 -4.57 10.74 7.58
CA ALA A 86 -5.77 10.87 8.42
C ALA A 86 -7.03 10.30 7.76
N TRP A 87 -7.07 10.23 6.43
CA TRP A 87 -8.10 9.50 5.70
C TRP A 87 -7.88 7.99 5.85
N TYR A 88 -6.67 7.49 5.63
CA TYR A 88 -6.34 6.06 5.78
C TYR A 88 -6.71 5.55 7.17
N TYR A 89 -6.31 6.24 8.24
CA TYR A 89 -6.69 5.86 9.61
C TYR A 89 -8.18 5.95 9.91
N ARG A 90 -8.94 6.81 9.20
CA ARG A 90 -10.41 6.87 9.33
C ARG A 90 -11.11 5.73 8.61
N THR A 91 -10.53 5.24 7.51
CA THR A 91 -11.12 4.15 6.71
C THR A 91 -10.71 2.79 7.23
N ALA A 92 -9.41 2.59 7.50
CA ALA A 92 -8.89 1.36 8.09
C ALA A 92 -9.18 1.26 9.60
N GLY A 93 -9.60 2.35 10.23
CA GLY A 93 -9.70 2.46 11.69
C GLY A 93 -8.34 2.53 12.39
N PRO A 94 -8.28 2.95 13.67
CA PRO A 94 -7.09 2.80 14.51
C PRO A 94 -6.64 1.34 14.57
N ARG A 95 -5.33 1.10 14.63
CA ARG A 95 -4.77 -0.26 14.69
C ARG A 95 -5.31 -1.04 15.90
N GLU A 96 -5.59 -0.34 17.00
CA GLU A 96 -6.17 -0.92 18.22
C GLU A 96 -7.66 -1.29 18.07
N GLU A 97 -8.35 -0.73 17.08
CA GLU A 97 -9.78 -0.92 16.82
C GLU A 97 -10.06 -1.89 15.66
N GLN A 98 -9.02 -2.28 14.91
CA GLN A 98 -9.08 -3.29 13.87
C GLN A 98 -9.33 -4.67 14.50
N GLN A 99 -10.48 -5.28 14.18
CA GLN A 99 -10.77 -6.64 14.61
C GLN A 99 -9.81 -7.62 13.95
N MET A 100 -9.32 -8.57 14.74
CA MET A 100 -8.51 -9.67 14.24
C MET A 100 -9.41 -10.87 13.99
N ASP A 101 -9.26 -11.50 12.83
CA ASP A 101 -9.99 -12.71 12.53
C ASP A 101 -9.51 -13.91 13.38
N SER A 102 -10.12 -15.07 13.19
CA SER A 102 -9.78 -16.30 13.94
C SER A 102 -8.34 -16.80 13.74
N GLU A 103 -7.60 -16.24 12.77
CA GLU A 103 -6.21 -16.56 12.48
C GLU A 103 -5.25 -15.44 12.94
N GLY A 104 -5.76 -14.38 13.59
CA GLY A 104 -4.98 -13.24 14.09
C GLY A 104 -4.68 -12.17 13.04
N ARG A 105 -5.37 -12.18 11.89
CA ARG A 105 -5.17 -11.22 10.79
C ARG A 105 -5.99 -9.95 11.05
N GLN A 106 -5.36 -8.78 10.91
CA GLN A 106 -6.02 -7.48 11.09
C GLN A 106 -7.01 -7.21 9.96
N GLY A 107 -8.25 -6.85 10.31
CA GLY A 107 -9.31 -6.47 9.38
C GLY A 107 -10.02 -5.18 9.80
N ASP A 108 -10.87 -4.66 8.93
CA ASP A 108 -11.63 -3.41 9.08
C ASP A 108 -12.79 -3.50 10.09
N GLY A 109 -12.55 -3.98 11.31
CA GLY A 109 -13.60 -4.06 12.33
C GLY A 109 -14.75 -5.03 11.99
N THR A 110 -14.74 -5.74 10.85
CA THR A 110 -15.79 -6.70 10.45
C THR A 110 -15.29 -8.11 10.13
N ASN A 111 -14.01 -8.43 10.37
CA ASN A 111 -13.37 -9.73 10.09
C ASN A 111 -13.35 -10.16 8.61
N ASP A 112 -13.69 -9.28 7.68
CA ASP A 112 -13.67 -9.57 6.26
C ASP A 112 -12.45 -8.98 5.57
N VAL A 113 -12.06 -9.63 4.48
CA VAL A 113 -11.09 -9.06 3.53
C VAL A 113 -11.63 -7.69 3.11
N SER A 114 -10.93 -6.62 3.47
CA SER A 114 -11.28 -5.26 3.06
C SER A 114 -11.03 -5.16 1.56
N TYR A 115 -12.07 -5.53 0.82
CA TYR A 115 -12.12 -5.30 -0.60
C TYR A 115 -12.82 -3.98 -0.84
N THR A 116 -12.12 -3.09 -1.55
CA THR A 116 -12.72 -1.90 -2.11
C THR A 116 -12.85 -2.04 -3.62
N THR A 117 -13.57 -1.11 -4.24
CA THR A 117 -13.59 -1.01 -5.70
C THR A 117 -12.37 -0.23 -6.20
N ALA A 118 -11.89 -0.54 -7.40
CA ALA A 118 -10.81 0.22 -8.02
C ALA A 118 -11.15 1.71 -8.14
N SER A 119 -12.41 2.06 -8.43
CA SER A 119 -12.84 3.47 -8.49
C SER A 119 -12.74 4.16 -7.13
N GLU A 120 -13.12 3.45 -6.07
CA GLU A 120 -13.09 3.94 -4.72
C GLU A 120 -11.65 4.11 -4.23
N LEU A 121 -10.78 3.10 -4.37
CA LEU A 121 -9.34 3.25 -4.10
C LEU A 121 -8.79 4.45 -4.86
N ALA A 122 -9.01 4.57 -6.18
CA ALA A 122 -8.50 5.70 -6.96
C ALA A 122 -9.02 7.09 -6.54
N SER A 123 -10.06 7.15 -5.69
CA SER A 123 -10.57 8.40 -5.11
C SER A 123 -9.87 8.80 -3.80
N TRP A 124 -9.26 7.83 -3.10
CA TRP A 124 -8.71 7.97 -1.76
C TRP A 124 -7.38 8.73 -1.69
N GLY A 125 -6.59 8.74 -2.76
CA GLY A 125 -5.32 9.44 -2.74
C GLY A 125 -4.65 9.57 -4.10
N PRO A 126 -3.63 10.42 -4.20
CA PRO A 126 -2.79 10.47 -5.38
C PRO A 126 -1.82 9.29 -5.36
N TRP A 127 -2.29 8.11 -5.79
CA TRP A 127 -1.50 6.88 -5.94
C TRP A 127 -0.55 6.94 -7.14
N SER A 128 0.20 8.03 -7.25
CA SER A 128 1.11 8.26 -8.36
C SER A 128 2.18 7.18 -8.40
N TRP A 129 2.60 6.80 -9.61
CA TRP A 129 3.65 5.81 -9.82
C TRP A 129 4.93 6.15 -9.04
N LYS A 130 5.28 7.43 -8.94
CA LYS A 130 6.47 7.88 -8.18
C LYS A 130 6.36 7.68 -6.67
N HIS A 131 5.15 7.43 -6.14
CA HIS A 131 4.92 7.13 -4.73
C HIS A 131 4.74 5.63 -4.46
N ILE A 132 4.71 4.79 -5.50
CA ILE A 132 4.69 3.34 -5.34
C ILE A 132 6.14 2.87 -5.16
N ARG A 133 6.46 2.35 -3.98
CA ARG A 133 7.80 1.84 -3.60
C ARG A 133 8.22 0.66 -4.49
N GLY A 134 7.25 -0.20 -4.78
CA GLY A 134 7.43 -1.43 -5.53
C GLY A 134 6.21 -2.31 -5.37
N TRP A 135 6.35 -3.59 -5.72
CA TRP A 135 5.29 -4.56 -5.60
C TRP A 135 5.84 -5.95 -5.32
N TYR A 136 5.04 -6.75 -4.62
CA TYR A 136 5.20 -8.20 -4.61
C TYR A 136 4.44 -8.82 -5.78
N MET A 137 5.07 -9.73 -6.50
CA MET A 137 4.41 -10.60 -7.48
C MET A 137 4.04 -11.92 -6.79
N VAL A 138 2.76 -12.27 -6.86
CA VAL A 138 2.21 -13.56 -6.37
C VAL A 138 1.83 -14.36 -7.60
N ALA A 139 2.70 -15.28 -8.01
CA ALA A 139 2.49 -16.11 -9.19
C ALA A 139 2.09 -17.55 -8.82
N PRO A 140 1.33 -18.26 -9.68
CA PRO A 140 0.89 -19.63 -9.42
C PRO A 140 2.04 -20.57 -9.05
N GLY A 141 1.91 -21.24 -7.91
CA GLY A 141 2.89 -22.22 -7.42
C GLY A 141 4.28 -21.65 -7.09
N LYS A 142 4.43 -20.31 -7.00
CA LYS A 142 5.71 -19.66 -6.68
C LYS A 142 5.64 -18.93 -5.34
N ALA A 143 6.80 -18.81 -4.71
CA ALA A 143 6.99 -17.87 -3.60
C ALA A 143 6.78 -16.43 -4.09
N GLN A 144 6.32 -15.56 -3.20
CA GLN A 144 6.19 -14.13 -3.50
C GLN A 144 7.56 -13.51 -3.81
N GLU A 145 7.60 -12.64 -4.83
CA GLU A 145 8.83 -11.98 -5.28
C GLU A 145 8.71 -10.47 -5.17
N TRP A 146 9.66 -9.80 -4.51
CA TRP A 146 9.71 -8.34 -4.42
C TRP A 146 10.32 -7.72 -5.68
N HIS A 147 9.66 -6.69 -6.21
CA HIS A 147 10.17 -5.88 -7.31
C HIS A 147 10.16 -4.39 -6.92
N ARG A 148 11.35 -3.79 -6.95
CA ARG A 148 11.53 -2.37 -6.66
C ARG A 148 11.11 -1.49 -7.84
N ASN A 149 10.39 -0.41 -7.56
CA ASN A 149 10.11 0.61 -8.56
C ASN A 149 11.30 1.57 -8.69
N GLN A 150 11.96 1.58 -9.86
CA GLN A 150 13.10 2.45 -10.13
C GLN A 150 12.75 3.94 -10.20
N PHE A 151 11.47 4.28 -10.37
CA PHE A 151 10.98 5.66 -10.46
C PHE A 151 10.39 6.19 -9.15
N TYR A 152 10.52 5.41 -8.07
CA TYR A 152 10.06 5.84 -6.76
C TYR A 152 10.86 7.05 -6.27
N ALA A 153 10.16 8.08 -5.80
CA ALA A 153 10.70 9.38 -5.42
C ALA A 153 10.37 9.77 -3.97
N GLY A 154 9.98 8.81 -3.13
CA GLY A 154 9.78 9.02 -1.69
C GLY A 154 11.04 8.73 -0.85
N PRO A 155 10.89 8.64 0.48
CA PRO A 155 11.98 8.35 1.40
C PRO A 155 12.68 7.03 1.10
N ARG A 156 14.00 6.94 1.36
CA ARG A 156 14.75 5.69 1.16
C ARG A 156 14.23 4.63 2.13
N PHE A 157 13.98 3.43 1.60
CA PHE A 157 13.55 2.25 2.37
C PHE A 157 14.47 1.06 2.07
N SER A 158 14.46 0.05 2.95
CA SER A 158 15.22 -1.20 2.77
C SER A 158 14.44 -2.17 1.89
N ASP A 159 15.12 -2.84 0.96
CA ASP A 159 14.51 -3.92 0.17
C ASP A 159 14.33 -5.22 1.00
N GLU A 160 14.93 -5.33 2.19
CA GLU A 160 14.72 -6.46 3.12
C GLU A 160 13.40 -6.34 3.90
N HIS A 161 12.94 -5.11 4.12
CA HIS A 161 11.68 -4.80 4.78
C HIS A 161 10.92 -3.70 4.01
N PRO A 162 10.44 -3.97 2.79
CA PRO A 162 9.80 -2.96 1.94
C PRO A 162 8.55 -2.31 2.56
N GLU A 163 7.90 -3.02 3.47
CA GLU A 163 6.71 -2.61 4.21
C GLU A 163 6.98 -1.66 5.38
N LYS A 164 8.24 -1.44 5.76
CA LYS A 164 8.64 -0.60 6.91
C LYS A 164 9.12 0.79 6.51
#